data_AF-A0A2W2D0E3-F1
#
_entry.id   AF-A0A2W2D0E3-F1
#
_cell.length_a   1.000
_cell.length_b   1.000
_cell.length_c   1.000
_cell.angle_alpha   90.00
_cell.angle_beta   90.00
_cell.angle_gamma   90.00
#
_symmetry.space_group_name_H-M   'P 1'
#
loop_
_entity.id
_entity.type
_entity.pdbx_description
1 polymer ?
#
loop_
_entity_poly.entity_id
_entity_poly.type
_entity_poly.pdbx_seq_one_letter_code
_entity_poly.pdbx_strand_id
1 'polypeptide(L)'
;MTVQPPGPTPTTPAPGGCTVSYLPNSWNNGFTAEVRVRNDGSAVSGWTVGFAFTAGQTVTNAWNATVTQSGGQVTARNAAWNGTIPAGGTVSFGFQGTHGGQNPSPTGFTLNGSGCRAG
;
A
#
# COMPACT_ATOMS: atom_id res chain seq x y z
N MET A 1 38.06 -25.68 -5.33
CA MET A 1 36.69 -25.58 -5.87
C MET A 1 35.76 -25.37 -4.70
N THR A 2 35.40 -24.14 -4.37
CA THR A 2 34.47 -23.85 -3.26
C THR A 2 33.11 -23.48 -3.85
N VAL A 3 32.13 -24.34 -3.63
CA VAL A 3 30.72 -24.10 -4.00
C VAL A 3 30.13 -23.07 -3.04
N GLN A 4 29.62 -21.96 -3.60
CA GLN A 4 28.90 -20.93 -2.87
C GLN A 4 27.48 -21.43 -2.52
N PRO A 5 26.97 -21.21 -1.29
CA PRO A 5 25.59 -21.53 -0.95
C PRO A 5 24.59 -20.66 -1.73
N PRO A 6 23.37 -21.13 -2.04
CA PRO A 6 22.36 -20.32 -2.67
C PRO A 6 21.97 -19.16 -1.74
N GLY A 7 22.23 -17.93 -2.18
CA GLY A 7 21.73 -16.73 -1.49
C GLY A 7 20.21 -16.69 -1.52
N PRO A 8 19.55 -16.00 -0.56
CA PRO A 8 18.11 -15.79 -0.63
C PRO A 8 17.81 -15.03 -1.93
N THR A 9 16.99 -15.63 -2.78
CA THR A 9 16.44 -14.97 -3.97
C THR A 9 15.81 -13.66 -3.51
N PRO A 10 16.17 -12.49 -4.09
CA PRO A 10 15.27 -11.36 -4.03
C PRO A 10 13.99 -11.86 -4.68
N THR A 11 12.91 -12.02 -3.90
CA THR A 11 11.57 -12.13 -4.45
C THR A 11 11.28 -10.78 -5.05
N THR A 12 11.79 -10.52 -6.27
CA THR A 12 11.31 -9.44 -7.11
C THR A 12 9.82 -9.71 -7.20
N PRO A 13 8.94 -8.88 -6.60
CA PRO A 13 7.53 -9.01 -6.87
C PRO A 13 7.44 -8.89 -8.38
N ALA A 14 6.92 -9.91 -9.06
CA ALA A 14 6.56 -9.77 -10.46
C ALA A 14 5.85 -8.42 -10.58
N PRO A 15 6.18 -7.56 -11.56
CA PRO A 15 5.54 -6.26 -11.70
C PRO A 15 4.05 -6.51 -11.91
N GLY A 16 3.31 -6.64 -10.80
CA GLY A 16 1.87 -6.66 -10.80
C GLY A 16 1.53 -5.31 -11.34
N GLY A 17 0.68 -5.30 -12.36
CA GLY A 17 0.35 -4.13 -13.16
C GLY A 17 -0.32 -3.06 -12.31
N CYS A 18 0.42 -2.44 -11.40
CA CYS A 18 -0.01 -1.42 -10.50
C CYS A 18 1.18 -0.67 -9.92
N THR A 19 1.02 0.64 -9.84
CA THR A 19 1.95 1.55 -9.18
C THR A 19 1.21 2.21 -8.02
N VAL A 20 1.83 2.22 -6.84
CA VAL A 20 1.28 2.84 -5.65
C VAL A 20 2.19 3.99 -5.22
N SER A 21 1.63 5.20 -5.19
CA SER A 21 2.30 6.36 -4.64
C SER A 21 1.75 6.66 -3.26
N TYR A 22 2.64 6.77 -2.29
CA TYR A 22 2.33 7.03 -0.89
C TYR A 22 2.88 8.40 -0.51
N LEU A 23 1.97 9.35 -0.24
CA LEU A 23 2.29 10.73 0.09
C LEU A 23 1.88 11.02 1.54
N PRO A 24 2.79 10.83 2.52
CA PRO A 24 2.52 11.16 3.91
C PRO A 24 2.72 12.65 4.15
N ASN A 25 1.78 13.24 4.89
CA ASN A 25 1.90 14.55 5.49
C ASN A 25 1.87 14.39 7.02
N SER A 26 3.04 14.41 7.63
CA SER A 26 3.21 14.18 9.07
C SER A 26 3.36 15.49 9.81
N TRP A 27 2.81 15.55 11.01
CA TRP A 27 3.06 16.57 12.02
C TRP A 27 3.41 15.84 13.32
N ASN A 28 3.35 16.52 14.46
CA ASN A 28 3.73 16.06 15.80
C ASN A 28 3.69 14.52 16.04
N ASN A 29 2.54 13.98 16.48
CA ASN A 29 2.32 12.55 16.71
C ASN A 29 1.27 11.99 15.74
N GLY A 30 0.93 12.74 14.70
CA GLY A 30 -0.15 12.45 13.78
C GLY A 30 0.31 12.65 12.35
N PHE A 31 -0.31 11.92 11.43
CA PHE A 31 -0.08 12.07 10.01
C PHE A 31 -1.35 11.81 9.23
N THR A 32 -1.43 12.39 8.04
CA THR A 32 -2.32 11.94 6.98
C THR A 32 -1.48 11.31 5.89
N ALA A 33 -2.02 10.33 5.20
CA ALA A 33 -1.39 9.76 4.02
C ALA A 33 -2.40 9.72 2.89
N GLU A 34 -2.01 10.26 1.75
CA GLU A 34 -2.71 10.05 0.49
C GLU A 34 -2.03 8.90 -0.25
N VAL A 35 -2.84 7.91 -0.64
CA VAL A 35 -2.38 6.73 -1.38
C VAL A 35 -3.05 6.75 -2.74
N ARG A 36 -2.24 6.79 -3.80
CA ARG A 36 -2.69 6.71 -5.18
C ARG A 36 -2.31 5.38 -5.76
N VAL A 37 -3.28 4.68 -6.31
CA VAL A 37 -3.11 3.35 -6.89
C VAL A 37 -3.46 3.45 -8.36
N ARG A 38 -2.45 3.38 -9.20
CA ARG A 38 -2.60 3.28 -10.65
C ARG A 38 -2.59 1.81 -11.03
N ASN A 39 -3.62 1.34 -11.72
CA ASN A 39 -3.67 0.00 -12.30
C ASN A 39 -3.03 0.05 -13.69
N ASP A 40 -1.88 -0.56 -13.86
CA ASP A 40 -1.16 -0.73 -15.12
C ASP A 40 -1.51 -2.06 -15.83
N GLY A 41 -2.29 -2.92 -15.17
CA GLY A 41 -2.75 -4.21 -15.69
C GLY A 41 -4.17 -4.17 -16.24
N SER A 42 -4.82 -5.33 -16.28
CA SER A 42 -6.24 -5.48 -16.65
C SER A 42 -7.16 -4.78 -15.67
N ALA A 43 -8.36 -4.38 -16.12
CA ALA A 43 -9.35 -3.73 -15.26
C ALA A 43 -9.64 -4.56 -13.99
N VAL A 44 -9.70 -3.88 -12.85
CA VAL A 44 -9.98 -4.47 -11.53
C VAL A 44 -11.38 -4.08 -11.11
N SER A 45 -12.19 -5.05 -10.67
CA SER A 45 -13.50 -4.84 -10.07
C SER A 45 -13.43 -5.23 -8.59
N GLY A 46 -13.48 -4.23 -7.72
CA GLY A 46 -13.20 -4.36 -6.29
C GLY A 46 -11.69 -4.44 -6.05
N TRP A 47 -11.12 -3.38 -5.47
CA TRP A 47 -9.70 -3.33 -5.16
C TRP A 47 -9.46 -3.42 -3.65
N THR A 48 -8.40 -4.13 -3.32
CA THR A 48 -7.86 -4.28 -1.98
C THR A 48 -6.37 -4.02 -2.04
N VAL A 49 -5.92 -3.03 -1.28
CA VAL A 49 -4.52 -2.65 -1.19
C VAL A 49 -3.95 -3.12 0.14
N GLY A 50 -2.88 -3.90 0.09
CA GLY A 50 -2.16 -4.36 1.28
C GLY A 50 -0.81 -3.67 1.40
N PHE A 51 -0.46 -3.22 2.61
CA PHE A 51 0.88 -2.72 2.94
C PHE A 51 1.16 -2.91 4.44
N ALA A 52 2.41 -2.73 4.84
CA ALA A 52 2.82 -2.90 6.23
C ALA A 52 3.55 -1.66 6.77
N PHE A 53 3.14 -1.23 7.96
CA PHE A 53 3.87 -0.27 8.78
C PHE A 53 4.98 -0.95 9.57
N THR A 54 6.13 -0.30 9.66
CA THR A 54 7.34 -0.84 10.29
C THR A 54 7.71 -0.15 11.60
N ALA A 55 7.10 1.01 11.90
CA ALA A 55 7.44 1.81 13.08
C ALA A 55 6.27 2.01 14.06
N GLY A 56 5.31 1.07 14.08
CA GLY A 56 4.17 1.11 15.01
C GLY A 56 3.15 2.21 14.71
N GLN A 57 3.10 2.69 13.47
CA GLN A 57 2.04 3.62 13.03
C GLN A 57 0.67 2.96 13.18
N THR A 58 -0.34 3.73 13.59
CA THR A 58 -1.71 3.25 13.80
C THR A 58 -2.70 4.10 13.01
N VAL A 59 -3.55 3.48 12.20
CA VAL A 59 -4.62 4.18 11.46
C VAL A 59 -5.76 4.50 12.42
N THR A 60 -6.21 5.75 12.43
CA THR A 60 -7.31 6.23 13.28
C THR A 60 -8.57 6.55 12.49
N ASN A 61 -8.44 7.04 11.25
CA ASN A 61 -9.57 7.37 10.40
C ASN A 61 -9.20 7.18 8.92
N ALA A 62 -10.18 6.92 8.06
CA ALA A 62 -9.96 6.76 6.62
C ALA A 62 -11.12 7.31 5.79
N TRP A 63 -10.84 7.69 4.55
CA TRP A 63 -11.83 8.17 3.58
C TRP A 63 -11.51 7.64 2.18
N ASN A 64 -12.54 7.53 1.35
CA ASN A 64 -12.47 6.90 0.02
C ASN A 64 -11.99 5.43 0.03
N ALA A 65 -11.84 4.83 1.21
CA ALA A 65 -11.51 3.42 1.42
C ALA A 65 -11.92 3.00 2.83
N THR A 66 -12.18 1.71 3.01
CA THR A 66 -12.27 1.08 4.33
C THR A 66 -10.90 0.51 4.67
N VAL A 67 -10.22 1.14 5.64
CA VAL A 67 -8.89 0.71 6.08
C VAL A 67 -9.02 -0.09 7.38
N THR A 68 -8.41 -1.26 7.41
CA THR A 68 -8.32 -2.13 8.58
C THR A 68 -6.85 -2.41 8.87
N GLN A 69 -6.51 -2.50 10.15
CA GLN A 69 -5.14 -2.74 10.59
C GLN A 69 -5.10 -3.88 11.62
N SER A 70 -4.12 -4.77 11.49
CA SER A 70 -3.80 -5.80 12.46
C SER A 70 -2.29 -5.82 12.71
N GLY A 71 -1.86 -5.39 13.89
CA GLY A 71 -0.45 -5.11 14.15
C GLY A 71 0.11 -4.10 13.15
N GLY A 72 1.20 -4.43 12.47
CA GLY A 72 1.76 -3.59 11.39
C GLY A 72 1.06 -3.76 10.04
N GLN A 73 0.22 -4.78 9.83
CA GLN A 73 -0.40 -5.06 8.53
C GLN A 73 -1.63 -4.19 8.32
N VAL A 74 -1.69 -3.49 7.20
CA VAL A 74 -2.79 -2.60 6.82
C VAL A 74 -3.43 -3.11 5.53
N THR A 75 -4.75 -3.19 5.53
CA THR A 75 -5.57 -3.57 4.37
C THR A 75 -6.59 -2.48 4.11
N ALA A 76 -6.47 -1.81 2.95
CA ALA A 76 -7.41 -0.82 2.47
C ALA A 76 -8.29 -1.42 1.38
N ARG A 77 -9.61 -1.39 1.57
CA ARG A 77 -10.60 -1.86 0.59
C ARG A 77 -11.33 -0.68 -0.04
N ASN A 78 -11.74 -0.84 -1.29
CA ASN A 78 -12.50 0.18 -2.00
C ASN A 78 -13.79 0.58 -1.25
N ALA A 79 -14.20 1.83 -1.42
CA ALA A 79 -15.55 2.27 -1.10
C ALA A 79 -16.54 1.81 -2.19
N ALA A 80 -17.84 1.82 -1.89
CA ALA A 80 -18.86 1.34 -2.81
C ALA A 80 -18.86 2.06 -4.19
N TRP A 81 -18.47 3.34 -4.22
CA TRP A 81 -18.48 4.15 -5.43
C TRP A 81 -17.19 4.13 -6.26
N ASN A 82 -16.07 3.61 -5.72
CA ASN A 82 -14.77 3.64 -6.39
C ASN A 82 -14.17 2.23 -6.58
N GLY A 83 -15.00 1.18 -6.57
CA GLY A 83 -14.53 -0.20 -6.65
C GLY A 83 -13.89 -0.61 -7.97
N THR A 84 -14.24 0.04 -9.09
CA THR A 84 -13.71 -0.33 -10.40
C THR A 84 -12.54 0.56 -10.79
N ILE A 85 -11.40 -0.05 -11.12
CA ILE A 85 -10.24 0.62 -11.70
C ILE A 85 -10.03 0.08 -13.11
N PRO A 86 -10.29 0.85 -14.18
CA PRO A 86 -9.98 0.40 -15.54
C PRO A 86 -8.47 0.18 -15.73
N ALA A 87 -8.09 -0.50 -16.81
CA ALA A 87 -6.68 -0.58 -17.21
C ALA A 87 -6.13 0.83 -17.47
N GLY A 88 -4.98 1.16 -16.90
CA GLY A 88 -4.41 2.52 -16.88
C GLY A 88 -5.09 3.49 -15.91
N GLY A 89 -6.19 3.07 -15.26
CA GLY A 89 -6.96 3.89 -14.33
C GLY A 89 -6.23 4.14 -13.02
N THR A 90 -6.63 5.20 -12.30
CA THR A 90 -6.07 5.52 -10.99
C THR A 90 -7.18 5.78 -10.00
N VAL A 91 -7.03 5.26 -8.79
CA VAL A 91 -7.85 5.61 -7.64
C VAL A 91 -6.98 6.19 -6.54
N SER A 92 -7.58 7.07 -5.76
CA SER A 92 -6.91 7.69 -4.62
C SER A 92 -7.75 7.50 -3.38
N PHE A 93 -7.10 7.13 -2.29
CA PHE A 93 -7.70 7.11 -0.97
C PHE A 93 -6.78 7.77 0.04
N GLY A 94 -7.33 8.12 1.19
CA GLY A 94 -6.53 8.72 2.25
C GLY A 94 -6.91 8.19 3.60
N PHE A 95 -5.99 8.31 4.53
CA PHE A 95 -6.22 7.98 5.92
C PHE A 95 -5.42 8.89 6.84
N GLN A 96 -5.91 9.02 8.07
CA GLN A 96 -5.22 9.63 9.18
C GLN A 96 -4.73 8.53 10.11
N GLY A 97 -3.52 8.72 10.65
CA GLY A 97 -2.97 7.86 11.67
C GLY A 97 -2.13 8.62 12.68
N THR A 98 -1.66 7.89 13.68
CA THR A 98 -0.74 8.37 14.72
C THR A 98 0.54 7.54 14.69
N HIS A 99 1.63 8.13 15.19
CA HIS A 99 2.92 7.45 15.28
C HIS A 99 3.68 7.88 16.56
N GLY A 100 4.60 7.02 17.01
CA GLY A 100 5.38 7.23 18.25
C GLY A 100 6.66 8.07 18.06
N GLY A 101 6.77 8.83 16.98
CA GLY A 101 7.95 9.66 16.67
C GLY A 101 8.62 9.39 15.32
N GLN A 102 8.50 8.17 14.77
CA GLN A 102 8.94 7.86 13.41
C GLN A 102 7.77 7.49 12.51
N ASN A 103 7.81 7.94 11.25
CA ASN A 103 6.79 7.64 10.24
C ASN A 103 7.42 7.25 8.88
N PRO A 104 8.14 6.11 8.79
CA PRO A 104 8.67 5.63 7.52
C PRO A 104 7.55 5.21 6.58
N SER A 105 7.67 5.60 5.31
CA SER A 105 6.75 5.15 4.26
C SER A 105 6.90 3.64 4.01
N PRO A 106 5.79 2.91 3.80
CA PRO A 106 5.86 1.52 3.36
C PRO A 106 6.54 1.41 1.99
N THR A 107 7.30 0.32 1.79
CA THR A 107 8.01 0.04 0.52
C THR A 107 7.38 -1.10 -0.27
N GLY A 108 6.57 -1.94 0.39
CA GLY A 108 5.85 -3.05 -0.22
C GLY A 108 4.35 -2.78 -0.26
N PHE A 109 3.78 -2.81 -1.46
CA PHE A 109 2.35 -2.67 -1.68
C PHE A 109 1.84 -3.85 -2.50
N THR A 110 0.59 -4.25 -2.27
CA THR A 110 -0.12 -5.22 -3.10
C THR A 110 -1.47 -4.67 -3.53
N LEU A 111 -1.96 -5.09 -4.70
CA LEU A 111 -3.30 -4.83 -5.21
C LEU A 111 -3.94 -6.19 -5.51
N ASN A 112 -4.99 -6.54 -4.77
CA ASN A 112 -5.67 -7.84 -4.83
C ASN A 112 -4.69 -9.03 -4.70
N GLY A 113 -3.63 -8.87 -3.92
CA GLY A 113 -2.57 -9.88 -3.75
C GLY A 113 -1.46 -9.83 -4.81
N SER A 114 -1.61 -9.08 -5.89
CA SER A 114 -0.54 -8.82 -6.85
C SER A 114 0.43 -7.78 -6.31
N GLY A 115 1.74 -8.01 -6.40
CA GLY A 115 2.74 -7.03 -5.95
C GLY A 115 2.70 -5.75 -6.80
N CYS A 116 2.63 -4.58 -6.16
CA CYS A 116 2.71 -3.29 -6.83
C CYS A 116 4.07 -2.64 -6.62
N ARG A 117 4.48 -1.82 -7.59
CA ARG A 117 5.66 -0.97 -7.46
C ARG A 117 5.34 0.26 -6.59
N ALA A 118 6.18 0.56 -5.61
CA ALA A 118 6.16 1.87 -4.95
C ALA A 118 6.71 2.94 -5.92
N GLY A 119 5.95 4.01 -6.14
CA GLY A 119 6.22 5.03 -7.17
C GLY A 119 6.23 6.45 -6.64
#